data_AF-A0A949MAJ7-F1
#
_entry.id   AF-A0A949MAJ7-F1
#
_cell.length_a   1.000
_cell.length_b   1.000
_cell.length_c   1.000
_cell.angle_alpha   90.00
_cell.angle_beta   90.00
_cell.angle_gamma   90.00
#
_symmetry.space_group_name_H-M   'P 1'
#
loop_
_entity.id
_entity.type
_entity.pdbx_description
1 polymer ?
#
loop_
_entity_poly.entity_id
_entity_poly.type
_entity_poly.pdbx_seq_one_letter_code
_entity_poly.pdbx_strand_id
1 'polypeptide(L)'
;MFAQSDSLEDAEPTPDTIDAQWQKAWESMIQGNGKRWNLELPTLGGKQFWTDYRWWNGYRLQYNHTLDHWRLIDSNSIRKGWGSKEAMLELLQQIKSNKSEKDPGAVEAPPELKEVYLLMHGLMRTASSMKPVEQEILKQSGDRRIDFDQGSRTIIKLQYASTRASIASHAQAFRELVENLPGKPRLKIAGHSLGNIVTRLAIAQWNEQGDPCGVLSRIDRVVMMGPPNQGSSFAKRLSQLGLFEMITGSSGMQLGPQWEGLSTNLGIPPCPFMIIAGDLTGTSIQNPLLSGPNDAVVTVQETKLEGMSELKVFPVLHSFLMQDARCVETGVEFLLKDNPSGDFR
;
A
#
# COMPACT_ATOMS: atom_id res chain seq x y z
N MET A 1 -61.20 53.95 34.36
CA MET A 1 -59.97 54.62 33.89
C MET A 1 -58.80 53.74 34.30
N PHE A 2 -58.11 53.16 33.30
CA PHE A 2 -56.79 52.51 33.33
C PHE A 2 -56.61 51.27 34.25
N ALA A 3 -55.87 50.24 33.90
CA ALA A 3 -55.53 49.52 32.67
C ALA A 3 -54.93 48.20 33.20
N GLN A 4 -55.41 47.05 32.71
CA GLN A 4 -54.82 45.75 33.06
C GLN A 4 -53.51 45.58 32.31
N SER A 5 -52.57 44.91 32.98
CA SER A 5 -51.30 44.42 32.46
C SER A 5 -51.53 43.43 31.32
N ASP A 6 -50.89 43.64 30.18
CA ASP A 6 -50.67 42.60 29.18
C ASP A 6 -49.18 42.28 29.04
N SER A 7 -48.98 40.98 28.95
CA SER A 7 -47.76 40.20 28.96
C SER A 7 -46.76 40.53 27.86
N LEU A 8 -45.48 40.30 28.16
CA LEU A 8 -44.42 40.08 27.18
C LEU A 8 -44.89 38.99 26.21
N GLU A 9 -45.10 39.35 24.94
CA GLU A 9 -45.33 38.39 23.86
C GLU A 9 -44.09 37.53 23.66
N ASP A 10 -44.21 36.24 23.96
CA ASP A 10 -43.32 35.19 23.50
C ASP A 10 -43.46 35.08 21.98
N ALA A 11 -42.53 35.68 21.24
CA ALA A 11 -42.39 35.44 19.81
C ALA A 11 -41.89 33.99 19.61
N GLU A 12 -42.81 33.08 19.28
CA GLU A 12 -42.45 31.72 18.88
C GLU A 12 -41.50 31.75 17.67
N PRO A 13 -40.35 31.05 17.71
CA PRO A 13 -39.43 31.03 16.58
C PRO A 13 -40.05 30.25 15.43
N THR A 14 -40.10 30.87 14.25
CA THR A 14 -40.67 30.26 13.05
C THR A 14 -39.83 29.08 12.55
N PRO A 15 -40.45 28.01 12.01
CA PRO A 15 -39.77 26.75 11.63
C PRO A 15 -38.56 26.93 10.70
N ASP A 16 -38.59 27.94 9.82
CA ASP A 16 -37.53 28.22 8.84
C ASP A 16 -36.20 28.67 9.47
N THR A 17 -36.23 29.23 10.69
CA THR A 17 -35.01 29.69 11.38
C THR A 17 -34.25 28.56 12.07
N ILE A 18 -34.98 27.54 12.53
CA ILE A 18 -34.42 26.34 13.15
C ILE A 18 -33.73 25.50 12.08
N ASP A 19 -34.37 25.28 10.93
CA ASP A 19 -33.76 24.55 9.82
C ASP A 19 -32.52 25.28 9.26
N ALA A 20 -32.56 26.60 9.10
CA ALA A 20 -31.40 27.35 8.63
C ALA A 20 -30.22 27.34 9.63
N GLN A 21 -30.50 27.35 10.94
CA GLN A 21 -29.47 27.24 11.97
C GLN A 21 -28.90 25.82 12.07
N TRP A 22 -29.73 24.78 11.95
CA TRP A 22 -29.27 23.40 11.89
C TRP A 22 -28.48 23.12 10.61
N GLN A 23 -28.88 23.71 9.49
CA GLN A 23 -28.18 23.58 8.22
C GLN A 23 -26.85 24.33 8.25
N LYS A 24 -26.76 25.52 8.86
CA LYS A 24 -25.48 26.21 9.14
C LYS A 24 -24.61 25.47 10.15
N ALA A 25 -25.18 24.88 11.19
CA ALA A 25 -24.44 24.09 12.18
C ALA A 25 -23.95 22.77 11.57
N TRP A 26 -24.73 22.16 10.68
CA TRP A 26 -24.39 20.99 9.88
C TRP A 26 -23.32 21.31 8.84
N GLU A 27 -23.45 22.43 8.12
CA GLU A 27 -22.42 22.97 7.24
C GLU A 27 -21.17 23.31 8.03
N SER A 28 -21.25 23.92 9.21
CA SER A 28 -20.10 24.19 10.09
C SER A 28 -19.45 22.91 10.65
N MET A 29 -20.23 21.85 10.92
CA MET A 29 -19.74 20.54 11.32
C MET A 29 -19.11 19.76 10.15
N ILE A 30 -19.52 20.03 8.91
CA ILE A 30 -18.96 19.46 7.69
C ILE A 30 -17.79 20.29 7.13
N GLN A 31 -17.81 21.61 7.32
CA GLN A 31 -16.84 22.60 6.83
C GLN A 31 -15.76 22.96 7.86
N GLY A 32 -15.75 22.36 9.05
CA GLY A 32 -14.65 22.51 10.01
C GLY A 32 -13.36 21.87 9.49
N ASN A 33 -12.48 22.62 8.84
CA ASN A 33 -11.17 22.19 8.30
C ASN A 33 -11.14 20.81 7.59
N GLY A 34 -12.28 20.29 7.12
CA GLY A 34 -12.42 18.92 6.62
C GLY A 34 -12.25 17.80 7.67
N LYS A 35 -12.09 18.10 8.98
CA LYS A 35 -11.92 17.11 10.06
C LYS A 35 -13.27 16.81 10.72
N ARG A 36 -13.76 15.58 10.55
CA ARG A 36 -15.05 15.14 11.11
C ARG A 36 -14.91 14.70 12.56
N TRP A 37 -16.04 14.66 13.30
CA TRP A 37 -16.08 14.11 14.65
C TRP A 37 -15.53 12.68 14.66
N ASN A 38 -14.58 12.40 15.56
CA ASN A 38 -13.86 11.14 15.62
C ASN A 38 -13.85 10.57 17.04
N LEU A 39 -14.30 9.32 17.17
CA LEU A 39 -14.05 8.49 18.33
C LEU A 39 -12.85 7.56 18.05
N GLU A 40 -11.87 7.58 18.95
CA GLU A 40 -10.63 6.80 18.84
C GLU A 40 -10.85 5.33 19.20
N LEU A 41 -11.36 4.57 18.24
CA LEU A 41 -11.58 3.14 18.38
C LEU A 41 -10.68 2.34 17.42
N PRO A 42 -10.34 1.09 17.77
CA PRO A 42 -9.74 0.16 16.83
C PRO A 42 -10.58 0.04 15.56
N THR A 43 -9.94 0.03 14.39
CA THR A 43 -10.65 -0.18 13.13
C THR A 43 -11.16 -1.63 13.05
N LEU A 44 -12.46 -1.80 12.81
CA LEU A 44 -13.10 -3.12 12.69
C LEU A 44 -12.95 -3.71 11.28
N GLY A 45 -11.72 -4.03 10.87
CA GLY A 45 -11.46 -4.68 9.59
C GLY A 45 -11.68 -3.78 8.36
N GLY A 46 -12.29 -4.34 7.31
CA GLY A 46 -12.54 -3.62 6.04
C GLY A 46 -11.29 -3.27 5.24
N LYS A 47 -10.14 -3.90 5.53
CA LYS A 47 -8.82 -3.55 4.94
C LYS A 47 -8.82 -3.51 3.40
N GLN A 48 -9.65 -4.32 2.75
CA GLN A 48 -9.78 -4.36 1.29
C GLN A 48 -10.35 -3.08 0.66
N PHE A 49 -10.90 -2.16 1.45
CA PHE A 49 -11.42 -0.87 0.97
C PHE A 49 -10.40 0.27 1.08
N TRP A 50 -9.27 0.03 1.74
CA TRP A 50 -8.31 1.07 2.11
C TRP A 50 -7.00 0.96 1.32
N THR A 51 -6.45 2.12 0.97
CA THR A 51 -5.13 2.26 0.37
C THR A 51 -4.28 3.23 1.15
N ASP A 52 -3.04 2.85 1.49
CA ASP A 52 -2.08 3.75 2.14
C ASP A 52 -1.47 4.74 1.15
N TYR A 53 -1.29 5.98 1.60
CA TYR A 53 -0.62 7.05 0.86
C TYR A 53 0.51 7.72 1.66
N ARG A 54 0.48 7.63 2.98
CA ARG A 54 1.57 8.11 3.86
C ARG A 54 1.84 7.08 4.93
N TRP A 55 3.11 6.95 5.29
CA TRP A 55 3.54 6.23 6.47
C TRP A 55 4.48 7.10 7.29
N TRP A 56 4.29 7.13 8.60
CA TRP A 56 5.21 7.82 9.51
C TRP A 56 5.18 7.17 10.89
N ASN A 57 6.27 6.51 11.30
CA ASN A 57 6.40 5.91 12.64
C ASN A 57 5.16 5.07 13.05
N GLY A 58 4.72 4.19 12.15
CA GLY A 58 3.54 3.34 12.33
C GLY A 58 2.19 4.01 12.03
N TYR A 59 2.12 5.34 11.96
CA TYR A 59 0.93 6.04 11.47
C TYR A 59 0.75 5.86 9.98
N ARG A 60 -0.51 5.75 9.54
CA ARG A 60 -0.87 5.55 8.13
C ARG A 60 -1.99 6.47 7.73
N LEU A 61 -1.75 7.26 6.70
CA LEU A 61 -2.81 7.98 5.99
C LEU A 61 -3.41 7.03 4.96
N GLN A 62 -4.71 6.78 5.07
CA GLN A 62 -5.41 5.84 4.21
C GLN A 62 -6.59 6.49 3.52
N TYR A 63 -6.84 6.09 2.28
CA TYR A 63 -7.98 6.51 1.49
C TYR A 63 -8.95 5.34 1.29
N ASN A 64 -10.25 5.60 1.38
CA ASN A 64 -11.30 4.63 1.13
C ASN A 64 -11.85 4.79 -0.30
N HIS A 65 -11.67 3.79 -1.16
CA HIS A 65 -12.10 3.85 -2.56
C HIS A 65 -13.61 3.66 -2.78
N THR A 66 -14.38 3.37 -1.74
CA THR A 66 -15.83 3.16 -1.82
C THR A 66 -16.62 4.29 -1.21
N LEU A 67 -16.15 4.83 -0.09
CA LEU A 67 -16.81 5.88 0.68
C LEU A 67 -16.13 7.24 0.55
N ASP A 68 -15.17 7.37 -0.38
CA ASP A 68 -14.48 8.60 -0.77
C ASP A 68 -14.10 9.51 0.41
N HIS A 69 -13.28 8.96 1.32
CA HIS A 69 -12.76 9.71 2.44
C HIS A 69 -11.41 9.20 2.91
N TRP A 70 -10.72 10.05 3.65
CA TRP A 70 -9.43 9.77 4.24
C TRP A 70 -9.58 9.43 5.71
N ARG A 71 -8.65 8.63 6.22
CA ARG A 71 -8.46 8.44 7.66
C ARG A 71 -6.98 8.44 8.00
N LEU A 72 -6.69 8.85 9.23
CA LEU A 72 -5.40 8.64 9.86
C LEU A 72 -5.55 7.55 10.93
N ILE A 73 -4.71 6.53 10.86
CA ILE A 73 -4.62 5.47 11.89
C ILE A 73 -3.22 5.42 12.48
N ASP A 74 -3.09 4.99 13.73
CA ASP A 74 -1.80 4.73 14.37
C ASP A 74 -1.31 3.27 14.17
N SER A 75 -0.18 2.92 14.79
CA SER A 75 0.43 1.59 14.74
C SER A 75 -0.47 0.47 15.29
N ASN A 76 -1.40 0.82 16.19
CA ASN A 76 -2.36 -0.10 16.80
C ASN A 76 -3.66 -0.18 16.00
N SER A 77 -3.70 0.42 14.81
CA SER A 77 -4.89 0.52 13.96
C SER A 77 -6.05 1.25 14.66
N ILE A 78 -5.75 2.21 15.53
CA ILE A 78 -6.75 3.10 16.13
C ILE A 78 -6.89 4.33 15.23
N ARG A 79 -8.13 4.68 14.89
CA ARG A 79 -8.41 5.85 14.04
C ARG A 79 -8.26 7.15 14.83
N LYS A 80 -7.31 7.99 14.41
CA LYS A 80 -7.03 9.30 15.00
C LYS A 80 -7.88 10.42 14.40
N GLY A 81 -8.34 10.23 13.16
CA GLY A 81 -9.22 11.16 12.47
C GLY A 81 -9.70 10.61 11.14
N TRP A 82 -10.70 11.27 10.56
CA TRP A 82 -11.18 11.03 9.20
C TRP A 82 -11.80 12.28 8.59
N GLY A 83 -11.85 12.35 7.25
CA GLY A 83 -12.30 13.53 6.52
C GLY A 83 -11.60 13.72 5.18
N SER A 84 -11.25 14.97 4.84
CA SER A 84 -10.46 15.29 3.64
C SER A 84 -8.99 14.88 3.78
N LYS A 85 -8.26 14.84 2.66
CA LYS A 85 -6.83 14.50 2.66
C LYS A 85 -6.04 15.55 3.44
N GLU A 86 -6.36 16.82 3.21
CA GLU A 86 -5.73 18.00 3.79
C GLU A 86 -5.87 17.97 5.31
N ALA A 87 -7.09 17.75 5.81
CA ALA A 87 -7.37 17.65 7.23
C ALA A 87 -6.55 16.54 7.92
N MET A 88 -6.38 15.40 7.24
CA MET A 88 -5.64 14.27 7.78
C MET A 88 -4.12 14.47 7.70
N LEU A 89 -3.63 15.20 6.69
CA LEU A 89 -2.25 15.62 6.61
C LEU A 89 -1.91 16.65 7.69
N GLU A 90 -2.78 17.64 7.93
CA GLU A 90 -2.66 18.59 9.04
C GLU A 90 -2.64 17.86 10.39
N LEU A 91 -3.54 16.89 10.59
CA LEU A 91 -3.56 16.08 11.81
C LEU A 91 -2.25 15.29 11.98
N LEU A 92 -1.73 14.70 10.90
CA LEU A 92 -0.45 14.01 10.93
C LEU A 92 0.70 14.97 11.28
N GLN A 93 0.69 16.20 10.75
CA GLN A 93 1.67 17.23 11.08
C GLN A 93 1.59 17.67 12.54
N GLN A 94 0.38 17.88 13.07
CA GLN A 94 0.18 18.18 14.49
C GLN A 94 0.72 17.07 15.40
N ILE A 95 0.50 15.80 15.03
CA ILE A 95 1.04 14.65 15.77
C ILE A 95 2.57 14.63 15.73
N LYS A 96 3.17 14.96 14.58
CA LYS A 96 4.62 15.10 14.42
C LYS A 96 5.18 16.18 15.35
N SER A 97 4.56 17.37 15.37
CA SER A 97 4.99 18.50 16.20
C SER A 97 4.80 18.24 17.70
N ASN A 98 3.63 17.73 18.12
CA ASN A 98 3.33 17.48 19.53
C ASN A 98 4.24 16.41 20.16
N LYS A 99 4.69 15.42 19.38
CA LYS A 99 5.69 14.45 19.84
C LYS A 99 7.06 15.09 20.05
N SER A 100 7.40 16.11 19.26
CA SER A 100 8.64 16.88 19.44
C SER A 100 8.61 17.79 20.68
N GLU A 101 7.44 18.25 21.11
CA GLU A 101 7.30 19.18 22.24
C GLU A 101 7.20 18.49 23.62
N LYS A 102 6.57 17.31 23.69
CA LYS A 102 6.32 16.62 24.98
C LYS A 102 7.53 15.93 25.60
N ASP A 103 8.64 15.82 24.87
CA ASP A 103 9.86 15.21 25.38
C ASP A 103 11.12 15.87 24.76
N PRO A 104 11.49 17.08 25.22
CA PRO A 104 12.64 17.81 24.69
C PRO A 104 14.00 17.18 25.07
N GLY A 105 14.00 16.10 25.86
CA GLY A 105 15.19 15.36 26.30
C GLY A 105 15.25 13.89 25.83
N ALA A 106 14.17 13.32 25.30
CA ALA A 106 14.24 12.08 24.55
C ALA A 106 14.90 12.34 23.19
N VAL A 107 15.84 11.47 22.85
CA VAL A 107 16.62 11.53 21.62
C VAL A 107 15.68 11.57 20.39
N GLU A 108 15.69 12.76 19.77
CA GLU A 108 15.52 13.09 18.35
C GLU A 108 14.15 12.87 17.68
N ALA A 109 13.92 13.70 16.66
CA ALA A 109 12.97 13.42 15.59
C ALA A 109 13.00 11.92 15.22
N PRO A 110 11.88 11.31 14.77
CA PRO A 110 11.86 9.88 14.45
C PRO A 110 13.09 9.53 13.64
N PRO A 111 13.87 8.52 14.06
CA PRO A 111 15.21 8.28 13.51
C PRO A 111 15.11 8.24 11.99
N GLU A 112 16.00 8.97 11.32
CA GLU A 112 16.08 8.90 9.87
C GLU A 112 16.20 7.43 9.48
N LEU A 113 15.24 6.95 8.69
CA LEU A 113 15.24 5.55 8.30
C LEU A 113 16.45 5.33 7.40
N LYS A 114 17.27 4.35 7.78
CA LYS A 114 18.41 3.88 6.98
C LYS A 114 17.97 2.79 6.01
N GLU A 115 16.99 1.97 6.39
CA GLU A 115 16.52 0.85 5.57
C GLU A 115 15.03 0.55 5.78
N VAL A 116 14.31 0.28 4.70
CA VAL A 116 12.88 -0.04 4.72
C VAL A 116 12.60 -1.25 3.86
N TYR A 117 11.89 -2.21 4.45
CA TYR A 117 11.35 -3.38 3.74
C TYR A 117 9.89 -3.09 3.35
N LEU A 118 9.61 -2.98 2.05
CA LEU A 118 8.30 -2.70 1.49
C LEU A 118 7.67 -4.00 0.99
N LEU A 119 6.55 -4.41 1.60
CA LEU A 119 5.88 -5.69 1.27
C LEU A 119 4.52 -5.42 0.58
N MET A 120 4.39 -5.90 -0.66
CA MET A 120 3.24 -5.66 -1.55
C MET A 120 2.42 -6.94 -1.76
N HIS A 121 1.13 -6.91 -1.40
CA HIS A 121 0.24 -8.09 -1.52
C HIS A 121 -0.35 -8.27 -2.92
N GLY A 122 -0.94 -9.43 -3.22
CA GLY A 122 -1.63 -9.67 -4.51
C GLY A 122 -3.08 -9.16 -4.59
N LEU A 123 -3.71 -9.38 -5.74
CA LEU A 123 -5.15 -9.12 -5.98
C LEU A 123 -6.02 -9.89 -4.97
N MET A 124 -7.14 -9.29 -4.54
CA MET A 124 -8.09 -9.84 -3.55
C MET A 124 -7.52 -10.06 -2.14
N ARG A 125 -6.28 -9.64 -1.88
CA ARG A 125 -5.63 -9.83 -0.57
C ARG A 125 -5.62 -8.55 0.24
N THR A 126 -5.03 -8.67 1.43
CA THR A 126 -4.68 -7.55 2.30
C THR A 126 -3.20 -7.64 2.64
N ALA A 127 -2.66 -6.56 3.20
CA ALA A 127 -1.29 -6.49 3.73
C ALA A 127 -0.96 -7.65 4.70
N SER A 128 -1.96 -8.20 5.38
CA SER A 128 -1.80 -9.34 6.30
C SER A 128 -1.28 -10.60 5.62
N SER A 129 -1.51 -10.76 4.30
CA SER A 129 -0.99 -11.90 3.54
C SER A 129 0.54 -11.92 3.44
N MET A 130 1.20 -10.78 3.66
CA MET A 130 2.66 -10.66 3.68
C MET A 130 3.27 -10.87 5.08
N LYS A 131 2.47 -11.22 6.09
CA LYS A 131 2.95 -11.48 7.46
C LYS A 131 4.03 -12.57 7.53
N PRO A 132 3.98 -13.68 6.78
CA PRO A 132 5.05 -14.67 6.80
C PRO A 132 6.40 -14.08 6.35
N VAL A 133 6.39 -13.22 5.33
CA VAL A 133 7.61 -12.54 4.84
C VAL A 133 8.16 -11.58 5.91
N GLU A 134 7.31 -10.81 6.57
CA GLU A 134 7.72 -9.96 7.70
C GLU A 134 8.35 -10.78 8.83
N GLN A 135 7.71 -11.87 9.23
CA GLN A 135 8.20 -12.73 10.31
C GLN A 135 9.55 -13.35 9.97
N GLU A 136 9.75 -13.77 8.72
CA GLU A 136 11.02 -14.33 8.29
C GLU A 136 12.11 -13.25 8.19
N ILE A 137 11.79 -12.02 7.76
CA ILE A 137 12.74 -10.89 7.81
C ILE A 137 13.21 -10.67 9.24
N LEU A 138 12.28 -10.60 10.21
CA LEU A 138 12.63 -10.38 11.62
C LEU A 138 13.49 -11.52 12.19
N LYS A 139 13.13 -12.78 11.88
CA LYS A 139 13.88 -13.97 12.31
C LYS A 139 15.31 -13.96 11.76
N GLN A 140 15.48 -13.90 10.44
CA GLN A 140 16.82 -13.92 9.84
C GLN A 140 17.65 -12.67 10.15
N SER A 141 17.00 -11.52 10.36
CA SER A 141 17.68 -10.31 10.84
C SER A 141 18.23 -10.51 12.25
N GLY A 142 17.45 -11.14 13.15
CA GLY A 142 17.91 -11.54 14.47
C GLY A 142 19.10 -12.50 14.41
N ASP A 143 19.03 -13.53 13.57
CA ASP A 143 20.12 -14.49 13.36
C ASP A 143 21.41 -13.80 12.85
N ARG A 144 21.25 -12.78 12.00
CA ARG A 144 22.35 -11.97 11.44
C ARG A 144 22.77 -10.79 12.31
N ARG A 145 22.16 -10.61 13.50
CA ARG A 145 22.38 -9.44 14.39
C ARG A 145 22.14 -8.08 13.70
N ILE A 146 21.18 -8.04 12.78
CA ILE A 146 20.70 -6.80 12.15
C ILE A 146 19.67 -6.16 13.09
N ASP A 147 20.05 -5.04 13.69
CA ASP A 147 19.24 -4.34 14.69
C ASP A 147 18.05 -3.58 14.08
N PHE A 148 16.84 -3.88 14.58
CA PHE A 148 15.59 -3.14 14.36
C PHE A 148 15.20 -2.27 15.56
N ASP A 149 15.76 -2.52 16.75
CA ASP A 149 15.34 -1.97 18.05
C ASP A 149 15.69 -0.48 18.22
N GLN A 150 16.63 0.03 17.41
CA GLN A 150 16.96 1.47 17.36
C GLN A 150 16.13 2.28 16.36
N GLY A 151 15.08 1.70 15.77
CA GLY A 151 14.11 2.44 14.95
C GLY A 151 14.59 2.94 13.57
N SER A 152 15.87 2.80 13.23
CA SER A 152 16.43 3.17 11.91
C SER A 152 16.05 2.20 10.77
N ARG A 153 15.43 1.06 11.10
CA ARG A 153 14.93 0.06 10.15
C ARG A 153 13.46 -0.22 10.42
N THR A 154 12.68 -0.42 9.36
CA THR A 154 11.26 -0.79 9.52
C THR A 154 10.77 -1.67 8.38
N ILE A 155 9.72 -2.43 8.67
CA ILE A 155 8.97 -3.22 7.69
C ILE A 155 7.60 -2.56 7.50
N ILE A 156 7.25 -2.27 6.25
CA ILE A 156 5.96 -1.68 5.87
C ILE A 156 5.25 -2.69 4.97
N LYS A 157 4.23 -3.37 5.49
CA LYS A 157 3.29 -4.16 4.69
C LYS A 157 2.24 -3.22 4.12
N LEU A 158 2.37 -2.84 2.85
CA LEU A 158 1.48 -1.86 2.24
C LEU A 158 0.09 -2.46 2.04
N GLN A 159 -0.91 -1.69 2.46
CA GLN A 159 -2.31 -1.99 2.24
C GLN A 159 -2.79 -1.17 1.05
N TYR A 160 -3.37 -1.85 0.07
CA TYR A 160 -4.08 -1.18 -1.02
C TYR A 160 -5.34 -1.94 -1.41
N ALA A 161 -6.35 -1.21 -1.85
CA ALA A 161 -7.67 -1.73 -2.18
C ALA A 161 -7.64 -2.43 -3.54
N SER A 162 -6.92 -3.55 -3.62
CA SER A 162 -6.52 -4.24 -4.87
C SER A 162 -7.63 -4.57 -5.86
N THR A 163 -8.88 -4.55 -5.41
CA THR A 163 -10.08 -4.86 -6.21
C THR A 163 -11.03 -3.68 -6.37
N ARG A 164 -10.59 -2.46 -6.03
CA ARG A 164 -11.42 -1.25 -5.96
C ARG A 164 -10.78 -0.03 -6.62
N ALA A 165 -9.55 -0.14 -7.09
CA ALA A 165 -8.87 0.91 -7.83
C ALA A 165 -8.04 0.30 -8.96
N SER A 166 -7.60 1.15 -9.89
CA SER A 166 -6.72 0.72 -10.97
C SER A 166 -5.30 0.46 -10.46
N ILE A 167 -4.53 -0.32 -11.21
CA ILE A 167 -3.09 -0.48 -10.94
C ILE A 167 -2.37 0.87 -10.95
N ALA A 168 -2.74 1.79 -11.85
CA ALA A 168 -2.16 3.12 -11.90
C ALA A 168 -2.37 3.90 -10.59
N SER A 169 -3.59 3.85 -10.02
CA SER A 169 -3.87 4.46 -8.71
C SER A 169 -3.06 3.81 -7.58
N HIS A 170 -2.89 2.48 -7.61
CA HIS A 170 -2.05 1.78 -6.63
C HIS A 170 -0.57 2.15 -6.76
N ALA A 171 -0.05 2.29 -7.97
CA ALA A 171 1.32 2.73 -8.21
C ALA A 171 1.53 4.18 -7.75
N GLN A 172 0.57 5.07 -8.02
CA GLN A 172 0.61 6.44 -7.52
C GLN A 172 0.61 6.49 -5.99
N ALA A 173 -0.25 5.70 -5.33
CA ALA A 173 -0.27 5.62 -3.88
C ALA A 173 1.05 5.07 -3.30
N PHE A 174 1.63 4.07 -3.97
CA PHE A 174 2.94 3.52 -3.60
C PHE A 174 4.05 4.56 -3.74
N ARG A 175 4.10 5.29 -4.86
CA ARG A 175 5.05 6.39 -5.07
C ARG A 175 4.90 7.45 -4.00
N GLU A 176 3.67 7.91 -3.79
CA GLU A 176 3.35 8.94 -2.81
C GLU A 176 3.85 8.52 -1.41
N LEU A 177 3.66 7.26 -1.00
CA LEU A 177 4.16 6.74 0.27
C LEU A 177 5.69 6.72 0.33
N VAL A 178 6.35 6.16 -0.69
CA VAL A 178 7.81 5.97 -0.72
C VAL A 178 8.57 7.30 -0.77
N GLU A 179 8.07 8.26 -1.52
CA GLU A 179 8.63 9.62 -1.63
C GLU A 179 8.54 10.41 -0.32
N ASN A 180 7.64 10.01 0.59
CA ASN A 180 7.38 10.70 1.86
C ASN A 180 7.85 9.90 3.09
N LEU A 181 8.65 8.85 2.89
CA LEU A 181 9.31 8.16 4.00
C LEU A 181 10.32 9.10 4.68
N PRO A 182 10.44 9.07 6.03
CA PRO A 182 11.44 9.86 6.75
C PRO A 182 12.87 9.53 6.33
N GLY A 183 13.66 10.56 6.04
CA GLY A 183 15.04 10.42 5.58
C GLY A 183 15.14 9.95 4.13
N LYS A 184 16.22 9.24 3.80
CA LYS A 184 16.48 8.65 2.48
C LYS A 184 16.85 7.16 2.63
N PRO A 185 15.93 6.32 3.14
CA PRO A 185 16.26 4.92 3.41
C PRO A 185 16.59 4.16 2.13
N ARG A 186 17.47 3.17 2.27
CA ARG A 186 17.60 2.06 1.32
C ARG A 186 16.31 1.25 1.31
N LEU A 187 15.86 0.85 0.13
CA LEU A 187 14.57 0.21 -0.06
C LEU A 187 14.77 -1.24 -0.53
N LYS A 188 14.14 -2.17 0.19
CA LYS A 188 14.09 -3.59 -0.14
C LYS A 188 12.65 -3.98 -0.35
N ILE A 189 12.29 -4.52 -1.51
CA ILE A 189 10.89 -4.71 -1.90
C ILE A 189 10.59 -6.19 -2.09
N ALA A 190 9.49 -6.68 -1.52
CA ALA A 190 8.95 -8.00 -1.83
C ALA A 190 7.51 -7.86 -2.31
N GLY A 191 7.22 -8.39 -3.50
CA GLY A 191 5.87 -8.35 -4.08
C GLY A 191 5.32 -9.73 -4.37
N HIS A 192 4.02 -9.92 -4.11
CA HIS A 192 3.27 -11.07 -4.62
C HIS A 192 2.35 -10.67 -5.76
N SER A 193 2.38 -11.43 -6.87
CA SER A 193 1.43 -11.30 -7.98
C SER A 193 1.26 -9.85 -8.43
N LEU A 194 0.04 -9.28 -8.30
CA LEU A 194 -0.29 -7.87 -8.57
C LEU A 194 0.67 -6.86 -7.93
N GLY A 195 1.17 -7.12 -6.71
CA GLY A 195 2.10 -6.22 -6.02
C GLY A 195 3.39 -5.98 -6.79
N ASN A 196 3.82 -6.95 -7.60
CA ASN A 196 4.96 -6.80 -8.50
C ASN A 196 4.66 -5.84 -9.65
N ILE A 197 3.46 -5.90 -10.21
CA ILE A 197 3.04 -5.01 -11.30
C ILE A 197 2.90 -3.57 -10.80
N VAL A 198 2.32 -3.38 -9.61
CA VAL A 198 2.27 -2.07 -8.94
C VAL A 198 3.68 -1.49 -8.75
N THR A 199 4.62 -2.31 -8.27
CA THR A 199 6.02 -1.92 -8.06
C THR A 199 6.69 -1.53 -9.38
N ARG A 200 6.55 -2.36 -10.43
CA ARG A 200 7.13 -2.10 -11.75
C ARG A 200 6.54 -0.86 -12.43
N LEU A 201 5.25 -0.62 -12.27
CA LEU A 201 4.62 0.58 -12.80
C LEU A 201 5.12 1.83 -12.09
N ALA A 202 5.31 1.79 -10.77
CA ALA A 202 5.92 2.91 -10.04
C ALA A 202 7.35 3.20 -10.52
N ILE A 203 8.15 2.15 -10.79
CA ILE A 203 9.51 2.29 -11.37
C ILE A 203 9.47 2.97 -12.74
N ALA A 204 8.59 2.54 -13.63
CA ALA A 204 8.41 3.20 -14.93
C ALA A 204 8.03 4.68 -14.76
N GLN A 205 7.07 4.97 -13.88
CA GLN A 205 6.63 6.32 -13.63
C GLN A 205 7.72 7.21 -13.03
N TRP A 206 8.60 6.71 -12.15
CA TRP A 206 9.78 7.47 -11.69
C TRP A 206 10.75 7.78 -12.83
N ASN A 207 10.98 6.83 -13.75
CA ASN A 207 11.83 7.06 -14.92
C ASN A 207 11.23 8.09 -15.89
N GLU A 208 9.92 8.02 -16.14
CA GLU A 208 9.23 8.84 -17.16
C GLU A 208 8.82 10.23 -16.65
N GLN A 209 8.35 10.31 -15.41
CA GLN A 209 7.74 11.52 -14.84
C GLN A 209 8.68 12.27 -13.89
N GLY A 210 9.83 11.67 -13.57
CA GLY A 210 10.83 12.21 -12.67
C GLY A 210 10.87 11.52 -11.30
N ASP A 211 12.07 11.52 -10.73
CA ASP A 211 12.40 10.93 -9.44
C ASP A 211 12.92 12.03 -8.48
N PRO A 212 12.05 12.91 -7.97
CA PRO A 212 12.46 14.09 -7.19
C PRO A 212 13.13 13.71 -5.86
N CYS A 213 12.89 12.50 -5.36
CA CYS A 213 13.41 12.02 -4.09
C CYS A 213 14.54 10.98 -4.25
N GLY A 214 15.07 10.79 -5.47
CA GLY A 214 16.10 9.81 -5.78
C GLY A 214 15.74 8.39 -5.33
N VAL A 215 14.46 8.02 -5.41
CA VAL A 215 13.93 6.71 -5.03
C VAL A 215 14.64 5.58 -5.78
N LEU A 216 14.84 5.71 -7.09
CA LEU A 216 15.36 4.63 -7.93
C LEU A 216 16.76 4.19 -7.48
N SER A 217 17.65 5.15 -7.18
CA SER A 217 19.00 4.89 -6.64
C SER A 217 19.01 4.20 -5.27
N ARG A 218 17.90 4.31 -4.53
CA ARG A 218 17.76 3.74 -3.19
C ARG A 218 17.15 2.34 -3.19
N ILE A 219 16.60 1.87 -4.32
CA ILE A 219 16.10 0.49 -4.42
C ILE A 219 17.31 -0.45 -4.47
N ASP A 220 17.52 -1.19 -3.38
CA ASP A 220 18.68 -2.04 -3.18
C ASP A 220 18.44 -3.47 -3.69
N ARG A 221 17.27 -4.04 -3.37
CA ARG A 221 16.89 -5.40 -3.78
C ARG A 221 15.40 -5.55 -3.97
N VAL A 222 15.01 -6.39 -4.93
CA VAL A 222 13.61 -6.77 -5.17
C VAL A 222 13.44 -8.29 -5.22
N VAL A 223 12.42 -8.80 -4.54
CA VAL A 223 11.94 -10.19 -4.68
C VAL A 223 10.53 -10.19 -5.25
N MET A 224 10.35 -10.93 -6.33
CA MET A 224 9.08 -11.03 -7.03
C MET A 224 8.53 -12.44 -6.94
N MET A 225 7.46 -12.64 -6.16
CA MET A 225 6.78 -13.93 -5.99
C MET A 225 5.59 -14.04 -6.95
N GLY A 226 5.68 -14.96 -7.91
CA GLY A 226 4.69 -15.20 -8.96
C GLY A 226 4.34 -13.94 -9.77
N PRO A 227 5.30 -13.13 -10.24
CA PRO A 227 4.96 -11.91 -10.97
C PRO A 227 4.39 -12.23 -12.36
N PRO A 228 3.25 -11.65 -12.77
CA PRO A 228 2.75 -11.80 -14.13
C PRO A 228 3.47 -10.83 -15.09
N ASN A 229 4.79 -11.00 -15.27
CA ASN A 229 5.65 -10.00 -15.91
C ASN A 229 5.34 -9.74 -17.38
N GLN A 230 4.77 -10.72 -18.08
CA GLN A 230 4.43 -10.66 -19.50
C GLN A 230 2.97 -10.24 -19.79
N GLY A 231 2.23 -9.76 -18.78
CA GLY A 231 1.07 -8.88 -18.93
C GLY A 231 -0.15 -9.44 -19.67
N SER A 232 -0.09 -9.60 -21.00
CA SER A 232 -1.24 -9.85 -21.89
C SER A 232 -2.04 -11.10 -21.51
N SER A 233 -1.35 -12.17 -21.12
CA SER A 233 -1.99 -13.40 -20.68
C SER A 233 -2.65 -13.28 -19.30
N PHE A 234 -2.08 -12.48 -18.39
CA PHE A 234 -2.61 -12.27 -17.04
C PHE A 234 -3.95 -11.53 -17.08
N ALA A 235 -4.07 -10.46 -17.88
CA ALA A 235 -5.35 -9.75 -18.05
C ALA A 235 -6.42 -10.64 -18.70
N LYS A 236 -6.04 -11.41 -19.73
CA LYS A 236 -6.95 -12.38 -20.35
C LYS A 236 -7.47 -13.41 -19.34
N ARG A 237 -6.61 -13.90 -18.45
CA ARG A 237 -6.99 -14.87 -17.39
C ARG A 237 -7.92 -14.24 -16.36
N LEU A 238 -7.69 -12.99 -15.97
CA LEU A 238 -8.55 -12.29 -15.00
C LEU A 238 -9.92 -11.98 -15.58
N SER A 239 -10.01 -11.75 -16.90
CA SER A 239 -11.28 -11.70 -17.63
C SER A 239 -12.01 -13.04 -17.58
N GLN A 240 -11.32 -14.15 -17.78
CA GLN A 240 -11.93 -15.49 -17.70
C GLN A 240 -12.38 -15.88 -16.28
N LEU A 241 -11.73 -15.35 -15.25
CA LEU A 241 -12.12 -15.56 -13.84
C LEU A 241 -13.21 -14.58 -13.35
N GLY A 242 -13.70 -13.67 -14.20
CA GLY A 242 -14.67 -12.64 -13.81
C GLY A 242 -14.10 -11.55 -12.90
N LEU A 243 -12.77 -11.41 -12.85
CA LEU A 243 -12.04 -10.48 -11.97
C LEU A 243 -11.46 -9.28 -12.71
N PHE A 244 -11.75 -9.15 -14.00
CA PHE A 244 -11.19 -8.10 -14.85
C PHE A 244 -11.64 -6.70 -14.47
N GLU A 245 -12.93 -6.53 -14.17
CA GLU A 245 -13.50 -5.27 -13.67
C GLU A 245 -12.80 -4.77 -12.39
N MET A 246 -12.27 -5.70 -11.58
CA MET A 246 -11.58 -5.37 -10.34
C MET A 246 -10.18 -4.77 -10.55
N ILE A 247 -9.57 -4.96 -11.72
CA ILE A 247 -8.21 -4.49 -12.06
C ILE A 247 -8.27 -3.22 -12.89
N THR A 248 -9.30 -3.09 -13.73
CA THR A 248 -9.56 -1.92 -14.56
C THR A 248 -10.30 -0.82 -13.79
N GLY A 249 -10.86 -1.13 -12.63
CA GLY A 249 -11.48 -0.18 -11.68
C GLY A 249 -12.95 0.11 -11.99
N SER A 250 -13.64 0.80 -11.06
CA SER A 250 -15.05 1.22 -11.14
C SER A 250 -15.38 2.16 -12.32
N SER A 251 -14.38 2.52 -13.13
CA SER A 251 -14.50 3.31 -14.37
C SER A 251 -14.30 2.44 -15.63
N GLY A 252 -14.27 1.11 -15.48
CA GLY A 252 -13.84 0.13 -16.48
C GLY A 252 -14.86 -0.22 -17.55
N MET A 253 -15.39 0.75 -18.29
CA MET A 253 -16.22 0.49 -19.48
C MET A 253 -15.44 0.48 -20.82
N GLN A 254 -14.13 0.80 -20.87
CA GLN A 254 -13.38 0.84 -22.14
C GLN A 254 -11.86 0.53 -22.07
N LEU A 255 -11.38 -0.40 -21.22
CA LEU A 255 -9.93 -0.49 -20.93
C LEU A 255 -9.23 -1.84 -21.22
N GLY A 256 -9.82 -2.73 -22.02
CA GLY A 256 -9.09 -3.89 -22.59
C GLY A 256 -7.77 -3.50 -23.29
N PRO A 257 -7.78 -2.53 -24.22
CA PRO A 257 -6.58 -2.06 -24.92
C PRO A 257 -5.55 -1.32 -24.04
N GLN A 258 -5.97 -0.82 -22.87
CA GLN A 258 -5.09 -0.05 -21.99
C GLN A 258 -4.20 -0.95 -21.13
N TRP A 259 -4.58 -2.20 -20.90
CA TRP A 259 -3.69 -3.16 -20.24
C TRP A 259 -2.48 -3.52 -21.11
N GLU A 260 -2.70 -3.71 -22.41
CA GLU A 260 -1.62 -3.95 -23.37
C GLU A 260 -0.63 -2.78 -23.36
N GLY A 261 -1.14 -1.54 -23.37
CA GLY A 261 -0.33 -0.32 -23.18
C GLY A 261 0.31 -0.18 -21.79
N LEU A 262 -0.33 -0.67 -20.72
CA LEU A 262 0.24 -0.66 -19.37
C LEU A 262 1.42 -1.65 -19.27
N SER A 263 1.24 -2.85 -19.82
CA SER A 263 2.23 -3.93 -19.76
C SER A 263 3.51 -3.62 -20.54
N THR A 264 3.40 -2.86 -21.63
CA THR A 264 4.57 -2.34 -22.38
C THR A 264 5.33 -1.26 -21.62
N ASN A 265 4.69 -0.62 -20.62
CA ASN A 265 5.26 0.49 -19.84
C ASN A 265 5.59 0.08 -18.40
N LEU A 266 5.90 -1.19 -18.15
CA LEU A 266 6.32 -1.66 -16.82
C LEU A 266 7.84 -1.65 -16.69
N GLY A 267 8.33 -0.91 -15.69
CA GLY A 267 9.76 -0.76 -15.42
C GLY A 267 10.44 -2.05 -14.97
N ILE A 268 11.75 -2.10 -15.13
CA ILE A 268 12.63 -3.15 -14.62
C ILE A 268 13.27 -2.62 -13.32
N PRO A 269 13.31 -3.40 -12.22
CA PRO A 269 14.02 -2.99 -11.02
C PRO A 269 15.48 -2.57 -11.32
N PRO A 270 15.94 -1.38 -10.91
CA PRO A 270 17.28 -0.87 -11.21
C PRO A 270 18.37 -1.48 -10.32
N CYS A 271 18.16 -2.69 -9.82
CA CYS A 271 18.96 -3.34 -8.78
C CYS A 271 18.94 -4.86 -8.97
N PRO A 272 19.77 -5.64 -8.26
CA PRO A 272 19.63 -7.09 -8.25
C PRO A 272 18.24 -7.52 -7.79
N PHE A 273 17.56 -8.34 -8.59
CA PHE A 273 16.24 -8.85 -8.25
C PHE A 273 16.08 -10.34 -8.52
N MET A 274 15.32 -11.01 -7.66
CA MET A 274 15.01 -12.42 -7.75
C MET A 274 13.55 -12.63 -8.12
N ILE A 275 13.30 -13.68 -8.91
CA ILE A 275 11.95 -14.18 -9.18
C ILE A 275 11.77 -15.54 -8.51
N ILE A 276 10.65 -15.68 -7.81
CA ILE A 276 10.16 -16.95 -7.26
C ILE A 276 8.90 -17.33 -8.03
N ALA A 277 8.92 -18.47 -8.71
CA ALA A 277 7.80 -18.98 -9.48
C ALA A 277 7.24 -20.27 -8.87
N GLY A 278 5.94 -20.49 -9.05
CA GLY A 278 5.33 -21.78 -8.72
C GLY A 278 5.24 -22.68 -9.96
N ASP A 279 5.33 -23.99 -9.74
CA ASP A 279 5.13 -25.01 -10.78
C ASP A 279 4.42 -26.24 -10.23
N LEU A 280 3.16 -26.41 -10.60
CA LEU A 280 2.31 -27.53 -10.20
C LEU A 280 2.41 -28.72 -11.16
N THR A 281 3.34 -28.71 -12.13
CA THR A 281 3.62 -29.86 -12.98
C THR A 281 3.96 -31.07 -12.11
N GLY A 282 3.20 -32.15 -12.24
CA GLY A 282 3.34 -33.35 -11.41
C GLY A 282 2.44 -33.39 -10.16
N THR A 283 1.59 -32.39 -9.94
CA THR A 283 0.51 -32.44 -8.93
C THR A 283 -0.84 -32.79 -9.57
N SER A 284 -1.86 -33.07 -8.74
CA SER A 284 -3.24 -33.28 -9.20
C SER A 284 -3.94 -32.01 -9.67
N ILE A 285 -3.37 -30.84 -9.39
CA ILE A 285 -3.94 -29.54 -9.79
C ILE A 285 -3.35 -29.17 -11.15
N GLN A 286 -4.21 -29.13 -12.16
CA GLN A 286 -3.84 -28.72 -13.51
C GLN A 286 -4.76 -27.59 -13.99
N ASN A 287 -4.19 -26.60 -14.64
CA ASN A 287 -4.95 -25.59 -15.36
C ASN A 287 -4.73 -25.79 -16.87
N PRO A 288 -5.73 -26.32 -17.61
CA PRO A 288 -5.57 -26.64 -19.03
C PRO A 288 -5.39 -25.41 -19.93
N LEU A 289 -5.59 -24.20 -19.39
CA LEU A 289 -5.39 -22.92 -20.08
C LEU A 289 -3.95 -22.41 -19.97
N LEU A 290 -3.07 -23.11 -19.25
CA LEU A 290 -1.67 -22.79 -19.09
C LEU A 290 -0.84 -23.85 -19.82
N SER A 291 -0.08 -23.43 -20.84
CA SER A 291 0.88 -24.31 -21.50
C SER A 291 2.21 -24.29 -20.73
N GLY A 292 2.68 -25.48 -20.34
CA GLY A 292 3.95 -25.66 -19.62
C GLY A 292 3.87 -25.42 -18.11
N PRO A 293 5.04 -25.43 -17.43
CA PRO A 293 5.17 -25.23 -15.98
C PRO A 293 4.45 -23.99 -15.46
N ASN A 294 3.58 -24.15 -14.45
CA ASN A 294 2.73 -23.06 -13.95
C ASN A 294 2.17 -23.28 -12.55
N ASP A 295 1.78 -22.19 -11.89
CA ASP A 295 1.26 -22.19 -10.52
C ASP A 295 -0.28 -22.15 -10.43
N ALA A 296 -0.96 -22.62 -11.49
CA ALA A 296 -2.40 -22.48 -11.79
C ALA A 296 -2.86 -21.08 -12.21
N VAL A 297 -2.03 -20.03 -12.12
CA VAL A 297 -2.38 -18.66 -12.56
C VAL A 297 -1.37 -18.11 -13.57
N VAL A 298 -0.08 -18.31 -13.31
CA VAL A 298 1.04 -17.76 -14.07
C VAL A 298 1.99 -18.90 -14.41
N THR A 299 2.43 -18.96 -15.66
CA THR A 299 3.50 -19.88 -16.08
C THR A 299 4.86 -19.41 -15.56
N VAL A 300 5.78 -20.34 -15.36
CA VAL A 300 7.18 -20.00 -15.04
C VAL A 300 7.77 -19.08 -16.10
N GLN A 301 7.43 -19.29 -17.38
CA GLN A 301 7.91 -18.42 -18.45
C GLN A 301 7.38 -16.99 -18.30
N GLU A 302 6.08 -16.80 -18.03
CA GLU A 302 5.44 -15.49 -17.81
C GLU A 302 6.04 -14.73 -16.61
N THR A 303 6.62 -15.45 -15.63
CA THR A 303 7.30 -14.80 -14.50
C THR A 303 8.65 -14.21 -14.85
N LYS A 304 9.32 -14.66 -15.90
CA LYS A 304 10.67 -14.17 -16.24
C LYS A 304 10.64 -12.70 -16.65
N LEU A 305 11.70 -12.00 -16.28
CA LEU A 305 11.96 -10.62 -16.65
C LEU A 305 13.45 -10.45 -16.94
N GLU A 306 13.77 -9.70 -17.98
CA GLU A 306 15.16 -9.37 -18.32
C GLU A 306 15.86 -8.66 -17.16
N GLY A 307 17.11 -9.03 -16.88
CA GLY A 307 17.90 -8.51 -15.76
C GLY A 307 17.75 -9.28 -14.44
N MET A 308 16.88 -10.30 -14.37
CA MET A 308 16.73 -11.10 -13.15
C MET A 308 18.06 -11.76 -12.75
N SER A 309 18.44 -11.63 -11.49
CA SER A 309 19.66 -12.22 -10.96
C SER A 309 19.49 -13.72 -10.66
N GLU A 310 18.32 -14.11 -10.18
CA GLU A 310 18.01 -15.48 -9.78
C GLU A 310 16.55 -15.83 -10.12
N LEU A 311 16.31 -17.06 -10.56
CA LEU A 311 14.98 -17.66 -10.68
C LEU A 311 14.93 -18.93 -9.83
N LYS A 312 13.97 -19.02 -8.91
CA LYS A 312 13.71 -20.21 -8.09
C LYS A 312 12.29 -20.68 -8.32
N VAL A 313 12.13 -21.98 -8.57
CA VAL A 313 10.83 -22.59 -8.89
C VAL A 313 10.48 -23.59 -7.81
N PHE A 314 9.25 -23.51 -7.28
CA PHE A 314 8.76 -24.39 -6.22
C PHE A 314 7.43 -25.04 -6.61
N PRO A 315 7.12 -26.26 -6.14
CA PRO A 315 5.85 -26.91 -6.38
C PRO A 315 4.75 -26.33 -5.49
N VAL A 316 4.36 -25.09 -5.77
CA VAL A 316 3.48 -24.26 -4.94
C VAL A 316 2.46 -23.56 -5.82
N LEU A 317 1.21 -23.56 -5.39
CA LEU A 317 0.12 -22.87 -6.07
C LEU A 317 0.23 -21.36 -5.85
N HIS A 318 -0.12 -20.57 -6.86
CA HIS A 318 0.09 -19.11 -6.91
C HIS A 318 -0.26 -18.37 -5.62
N SER A 319 -1.42 -18.73 -5.06
CA SER A 319 -2.01 -18.15 -3.85
C SER A 319 -1.23 -18.39 -2.56
N PHE A 320 -0.26 -19.30 -2.56
CA PHE A 320 0.50 -19.72 -1.38
C PHE A 320 1.99 -19.37 -1.46
N LEU A 321 2.48 -18.78 -2.57
CA LEU A 321 3.90 -18.44 -2.71
C LEU A 321 4.43 -17.53 -1.59
N MET A 322 3.61 -16.63 -1.05
CA MET A 322 3.99 -15.74 0.06
C MET A 322 3.83 -16.37 1.46
N GLN A 323 3.38 -17.62 1.52
CA GLN A 323 3.10 -18.38 2.75
C GLN A 323 3.93 -19.67 2.83
N ASP A 324 4.36 -20.22 1.70
CA ASP A 324 5.25 -21.38 1.65
C ASP A 324 6.62 -21.01 2.25
N ALA A 325 7.02 -21.74 3.28
CA ALA A 325 8.23 -21.46 4.05
C ALA A 325 9.48 -21.40 3.15
N ARG A 326 9.60 -22.30 2.17
CA ARG A 326 10.78 -22.36 1.28
C ARG A 326 10.85 -21.13 0.38
N CYS A 327 9.71 -20.72 -0.16
CA CYS A 327 9.60 -19.49 -0.97
C CYS A 327 9.96 -18.25 -0.14
N VAL A 328 9.41 -18.15 1.06
CA VAL A 328 9.62 -17.02 1.97
C VAL A 328 11.08 -16.96 2.43
N GLU A 329 11.65 -18.07 2.91
CA GLU A 329 13.04 -18.17 3.36
C GLU A 329 14.02 -17.79 2.24
N THR A 330 13.83 -18.35 1.04
CA THR A 330 14.67 -18.06 -0.14
C THR A 330 14.61 -16.59 -0.52
N GLY A 331 13.41 -16.01 -0.52
CA GLY A 331 13.22 -14.59 -0.83
C GLY A 331 13.86 -13.67 0.21
N VAL A 332 13.64 -13.94 1.50
CA VAL A 332 14.23 -13.14 2.58
C VAL A 332 15.74 -13.26 2.61
N GLU A 333 16.29 -14.45 2.38
CA GLU A 333 17.72 -14.64 2.26
C GLU A 333 18.31 -13.73 1.18
N PHE A 334 17.66 -13.65 0.01
CA PHE A 334 18.05 -12.73 -1.06
C PHE A 334 17.97 -11.27 -0.63
N LEU A 335 16.88 -10.83 0.02
CA LEU A 335 16.72 -9.45 0.50
C LEU A 335 17.79 -9.06 1.53
N LEU A 336 18.25 -10.00 2.35
CA LEU A 336 19.24 -9.75 3.40
C LEU A 336 20.70 -9.90 2.92
N LYS A 337 20.95 -10.23 1.65
CA LYS A 337 22.31 -10.20 1.09
C LYS A 337 22.81 -8.76 1.07
N ASP A 338 24.03 -8.53 1.57
CA ASP A 338 24.70 -7.24 1.41
C ASP A 338 24.96 -6.94 -0.08
N ASN A 339 24.97 -5.67 -0.44
CA ASN A 339 25.36 -5.24 -1.77
C ASN A 339 26.86 -4.92 -1.75
N PRO A 340 27.73 -5.77 -2.32
CA PRO A 340 29.19 -5.64 -2.17
C PRO A 340 29.76 -4.36 -2.80
N SER A 341 29.00 -3.67 -3.66
CA SER A 341 29.49 -2.46 -4.34
C SER A 341 29.49 -1.22 -3.47
N GLY A 342 28.67 -1.11 -2.41
CA GLY A 342 28.59 0.09 -1.53
C GLY A 342 28.20 1.42 -2.21
N ASP A 343 28.36 1.51 -3.53
CA ASP A 343 28.05 2.65 -4.39
C ASP A 343 26.56 2.63 -4.72
N PHE A 344 25.82 3.43 -3.97
CA PHE A 344 24.54 3.98 -4.41
C PHE A 344 24.88 5.14 -5.35
N ARG A 345 24.76 4.92 -6.66
CA ARG A 345 24.99 5.97 -7.67
C ARG A 345 23.91 7.04 -7.63
#